data_AF-A0A930GVB4-F1
#
_entry.id   AF-A0A930GVB4-F1
#
_cell.length_a   1.000
_cell.length_b   1.000
_cell.length_c   1.000
_cell.angle_alpha   90.00
_cell.angle_beta   90.00
_cell.angle_gamma   90.00
#
_symmetry.space_group_name_H-M   'P 1'
#
loop_
_entity.id
_entity.type
_entity.pdbx_description
1 polymer ?
#
loop_
_entity_poly.entity_id
_entity_poly.type
_entity_poly.pdbx_seq_one_letter_code
_entity_poly.pdbx_strand_id
1 'polypeptide(L)'
;MPRGSNQKFKFTYLMKIMAEKTDDEHSLTMPQILEELEKYEVSAERKSIYEDFKDMSNFGIEVIKEQKGRETFYHIAGREFELAEVKLLIDAVQSAKFITQKKSKSLISKVKNFVSEHQAKQLQRQIVINDRVKTMNESVYYNVDDIH
;
A
#
# COMPACT_ATOMS: atom_id res chain seq x y z
N MET A 1 4.68 -9.31 30.20
CA MET A 1 5.69 -9.87 29.27
C MET A 1 5.11 -9.85 27.87
N PRO A 2 5.87 -9.48 26.83
CA PRO A 2 5.38 -9.58 25.46
C PRO A 2 5.18 -11.06 25.14
N ARG A 3 3.94 -11.46 24.78
CA ARG A 3 3.56 -12.88 24.62
C ARG A 3 3.61 -13.40 23.18
N GLY A 4 4.09 -12.61 22.23
CA GLY A 4 4.21 -12.99 20.82
C GLY A 4 5.66 -13.03 20.33
N SER A 5 5.98 -13.99 19.46
CA SER A 5 7.32 -14.19 18.85
C SER A 5 7.83 -12.93 18.17
N ASN A 6 6.92 -12.13 17.60
CA ASN A 6 7.24 -10.97 16.78
C ASN A 6 6.95 -9.63 17.47
N GLN A 7 6.77 -9.60 18.80
CA GLN A 7 6.34 -8.37 19.50
C GLN A 7 7.24 -7.16 19.26
N LYS A 8 8.55 -7.37 19.08
CA LYS A 8 9.51 -6.30 18.77
C LYS A 8 9.15 -5.52 17.51
N PHE A 9 8.43 -6.16 16.57
CA PHE A 9 8.02 -5.58 15.29
C PHE A 9 6.56 -5.09 15.28
N LYS A 10 5.89 -5.02 16.44
CA LYS A 10 4.49 -4.56 16.55
C LYS A 10 4.25 -3.26 15.78
N PHE A 11 5.07 -2.25 16.04
CA PHE A 11 4.92 -0.92 15.42
C PHE A 11 5.01 -0.99 13.89
N THR A 12 6.00 -1.71 13.36
CA THR A 12 6.18 -1.88 11.91
C THR A 12 5.05 -2.69 11.27
N TYR A 13 4.54 -3.72 11.94
CA TYR A 13 3.37 -4.46 11.44
C TYR A 13 2.11 -3.61 11.46
N LEU A 14 1.90 -2.80 12.50
CA LEU A 14 0.77 -1.88 12.55
C LEU A 14 0.81 -0.88 11.40
N MET A 15 1.96 -0.23 11.16
CA MET A 15 2.12 0.66 10.00
C MET A 15 1.80 -0.04 8.69
N LYS A 16 2.32 -1.26 8.51
CA LYS A 16 2.06 -2.08 7.32
C LYS A 16 0.57 -2.40 7.15
N ILE A 17 -0.09 -2.88 8.21
CA ILE A 17 -1.53 -3.21 8.19
C ILE A 17 -2.35 -1.98 7.80
N MET A 18 -2.11 -0.85 8.45
CA MET A 18 -2.84 0.39 8.15
C MET A 18 -2.59 0.82 6.69
N ALA A 19 -1.35 0.74 6.21
CA ALA A 19 -0.99 1.07 4.83
C ALA A 19 -1.53 0.10 3.77
N GLU A 20 -1.69 -1.18 4.07
CA GLU A 20 -2.17 -2.17 3.10
C GLU A 20 -3.70 -2.32 3.10
N LYS A 21 -4.33 -2.25 4.29
CA LYS A 21 -5.75 -2.58 4.47
C LYS A 21 -6.68 -1.38 4.49
N THR A 22 -6.16 -0.16 4.68
CA THR A 22 -7.01 1.04 4.82
C THR A 22 -6.76 2.06 3.72
N ASP A 23 -7.80 2.78 3.33
CA ASP A 23 -7.79 3.95 2.44
C ASP A 23 -9.05 4.78 2.71
N ASP A 24 -9.31 5.81 1.92
CA ASP A 24 -10.46 6.71 2.09
C ASP A 24 -11.82 5.98 2.10
N GLU A 25 -11.93 4.83 1.43
CA GLU A 25 -13.17 4.04 1.34
C GLU A 25 -13.14 2.82 2.28
N HIS A 26 -11.96 2.38 2.70
CA HIS A 26 -11.76 1.16 3.49
C HIS A 26 -11.11 1.47 4.83
N SER A 27 -11.80 1.14 5.92
CA SER A 27 -11.31 1.40 7.27
C SER A 27 -11.46 0.17 8.15
N LEU A 28 -10.63 0.09 9.19
CA LEU A 28 -10.62 -1.02 10.14
C LEU A 28 -11.15 -0.57 11.50
N THR A 29 -11.86 -1.45 12.18
CA THR A 29 -12.19 -1.30 13.59
C THR A 29 -11.02 -1.74 14.47
N MET A 30 -11.01 -1.31 15.73
CA MET A 30 -9.96 -1.74 16.66
C MET A 30 -9.87 -3.28 16.83
N PRO A 31 -10.98 -4.03 16.97
CA PRO A 31 -10.92 -5.49 16.96
C PRO A 31 -10.26 -6.07 15.70
N GLN A 32 -10.58 -5.54 14.52
CA GLN A 32 -9.96 -5.99 13.27
C GLN A 32 -8.45 -5.68 13.22
N ILE A 33 -8.02 -4.52 13.72
CA ILE A 33 -6.59 -4.18 13.82
C ILE A 33 -5.85 -5.21 14.70
N LEU A 34 -6.44 -5.60 15.83
CA LEU A 34 -5.85 -6.61 16.71
C LEU A 34 -5.81 -7.98 16.04
N GLU A 35 -6.89 -8.38 15.35
CA GLU A 35 -6.94 -9.62 14.57
C GLU A 35 -5.87 -9.66 13.46
N GLU A 36 -5.66 -8.56 12.73
CA GLU A 36 -4.60 -8.47 11.73
C GLU A 36 -3.20 -8.57 12.35
N LEU A 37 -2.97 -7.98 13.53
CA LEU A 37 -1.71 -8.13 14.26
C LEU A 37 -1.47 -9.56 14.76
N GLU A 38 -2.51 -10.26 15.19
CA GLU A 38 -2.43 -11.66 15.63
C GLU A 38 -1.96 -12.59 14.50
N LYS A 39 -2.30 -12.30 13.24
CA LYS A 39 -1.79 -13.04 12.07
C LYS A 39 -0.26 -12.97 11.92
N TYR A 40 0.37 -11.96 12.52
CA TYR A 40 1.82 -11.82 12.58
C TYR A 40 2.40 -12.31 13.92
N GLU A 41 1.63 -13.03 14.74
CA GLU A 41 1.99 -13.44 16.09
C GLU A 41 2.35 -12.26 17.01
N VAL A 42 1.65 -11.13 16.82
CA VAL A 42 1.79 -9.94 17.65
C VAL A 42 0.54 -9.75 18.50
N SER A 43 0.72 -9.71 19.82
CA SER A 43 -0.37 -9.42 20.75
C SER A 43 -0.31 -7.95 21.15
N ALA A 44 -1.40 -7.21 21.02
CA ALA A 44 -1.44 -5.80 21.39
C ALA A 44 -2.69 -5.48 22.20
N GLU A 45 -2.55 -4.48 23.07
CA GLU A 45 -3.68 -3.92 23.79
C GLU A 45 -4.11 -2.62 23.11
N ARG A 46 -5.43 -2.35 23.12
CA ARG A 46 -6.02 -1.14 22.53
C ARG A 46 -5.29 0.14 22.94
N LYS A 47 -4.90 0.27 24.22
CA LYS A 47 -4.16 1.44 24.72
C LYS A 47 -2.81 1.61 24.02
N SER A 48 -2.07 0.51 23.83
CA SER A 48 -0.77 0.53 23.16
C SER A 48 -0.87 0.89 21.67
N ILE A 49 -1.97 0.52 21.01
CA ILE A 49 -2.23 0.91 19.61
C ILE A 49 -2.47 2.41 19.49
N TYR A 50 -3.14 3.04 20.47
CA TYR A 50 -3.31 4.49 20.46
C TYR A 50 -2.01 5.26 20.65
N GLU A 51 -1.06 4.71 21.40
CA GLU A 51 0.29 5.27 21.50
C GLU A 51 1.03 5.11 20.17
N ASP A 52 0.98 3.91 19.58
CA ASP A 52 1.59 3.67 18.27
C ASP A 52 1.01 4.56 17.16
N PHE A 53 -0.31 4.80 17.13
CA PHE A 53 -0.94 5.71 16.15
C PHE A 53 -0.44 7.15 16.26
N LYS A 54 -0.14 7.61 17.48
CA LYS A 54 0.48 8.93 17.67
C LYS A 54 1.91 8.92 17.13
N ASP A 55 2.66 7.88 17.44
CA ASP A 55 4.06 7.76 17.01
C ASP A 55 4.18 7.62 15.48
N MET A 56 3.20 6.97 14.82
CA MET A 56 3.11 6.87 13.36
C MET A 56 3.07 8.23 12.65
N SER A 57 2.52 9.27 13.30
CA SER A 57 2.50 10.62 12.73
C SER A 57 3.91 11.20 12.59
N ASN A 58 4.87 10.80 13.42
CA ASN A 58 6.28 11.18 13.28
C ASN A 58 6.95 10.58 12.03
N PHE A 59 6.32 9.56 11.42
CA PHE A 59 6.74 8.93 10.18
C PHE A 59 5.89 9.37 8.98
N GLY A 60 5.08 10.43 9.14
CA GLY A 60 4.20 10.93 8.09
C GLY A 60 2.96 10.07 7.82
N ILE A 61 2.66 9.11 8.71
CA ILE A 61 1.46 8.27 8.61
C ILE A 61 0.45 8.76 9.64
N GLU A 62 -0.47 9.62 9.22
CA GLU A 62 -1.57 10.08 10.05
C GLU A 62 -2.73 9.08 10.01
N VAL A 63 -3.25 8.71 11.17
CA VAL A 63 -4.40 7.80 11.30
C VAL A 63 -5.64 8.59 11.71
N ILE A 64 -6.62 8.63 10.83
CA ILE A 64 -7.94 9.23 11.07
C ILE A 64 -8.78 8.26 11.88
N LYS A 65 -9.44 8.79 12.91
CA LYS A 65 -10.47 8.11 13.68
C LYS A 65 -11.83 8.65 13.27
N GLU A 66 -12.68 7.78 12.75
CA GLU A 66 -14.04 8.11 12.34
C GLU A 66 -15.06 7.30 13.15
N GLN A 67 -16.10 7.94 13.68
CA GLN A 67 -17.16 7.24 14.40
C GLN A 67 -18.40 7.12 13.49
N LYS A 68 -18.79 5.88 13.18
CA LYS A 68 -20.01 5.57 12.42
C LYS A 68 -20.98 4.83 13.32
N GLY A 69 -21.98 5.55 13.82
CA GLY A 69 -22.93 5.03 14.82
C GLY A 69 -22.23 4.64 16.13
N ARG A 70 -22.29 3.35 16.48
CA ARG A 70 -21.67 2.80 17.70
C ARG A 70 -20.24 2.32 17.49
N GLU A 71 -19.80 2.20 16.25
CA GLU A 71 -18.49 1.66 15.90
C GLU A 71 -17.51 2.78 15.56
N THR A 72 -16.24 2.51 15.85
CA THR A 72 -15.14 3.42 15.55
C THR A 72 -14.22 2.75 14.55
N PHE A 73 -13.95 3.47 13.47
CA PHE A 73 -13.15 3.07 12.34
C PHE A 73 -11.87 3.89 12.26
N TYR A 74 -10.82 3.28 11.76
CA TYR A 74 -9.49 3.85 11.62
C TYR A 74 -8.98 3.61 10.20
N HIS A 75 -8.45 4.65 9.57
CA HIS A 75 -7.80 4.59 8.27
C HIS A 75 -6.68 5.63 8.21
N ILE A 76 -5.76 5.51 7.25
CA ILE A 76 -4.72 6.51 7.04
C ILE A 76 -5.29 7.74 6.30
N ALA A 77 -4.86 8.95 6.69
CA ALA A 77 -5.36 10.22 6.13
C ALA A 77 -4.86 10.53 4.72
N GLY A 78 -3.76 9.91 4.31
CA GLY A 78 -3.08 10.21 3.06
C GLY A 78 -1.97 9.21 2.81
N ARG A 79 -1.47 9.21 1.58
CA ARG A 79 -0.41 8.32 1.11
C ARG A 79 0.68 9.13 0.43
N GLU A 80 1.85 8.50 0.24
CA GLU A 80 2.91 9.08 -0.58
C GLU A 80 2.48 9.29 -2.04
N PHE A 81 1.64 8.38 -2.55
CA PHE A 81 1.00 8.52 -3.86
C PHE A 81 -0.49 8.33 -3.72
N GLU A 82 -1.24 9.28 -4.25
CA GLU A 82 -2.67 9.18 -4.40
C GLU A 82 -3.04 8.16 -5.48
N LEU A 83 -4.25 7.59 -5.39
CA LEU A 83 -4.73 6.60 -6.37
C LEU A 83 -4.67 7.13 -7.81
N ALA A 84 -4.97 8.42 -8.00
CA ALA A 84 -4.91 9.06 -9.31
C ALA A 84 -3.48 9.14 -9.86
N GLU A 85 -2.49 9.42 -9.01
CA GLU A 85 -1.07 9.48 -9.39
C GLU A 85 -0.54 8.09 -9.75
N VAL A 86 -0.92 7.07 -8.96
CA VAL A 86 -0.60 5.68 -9.28
C VAL A 86 -1.22 5.24 -10.61
N LYS A 87 -2.47 5.63 -10.91
CA LYS A 87 -3.09 5.38 -12.23
C LYS A 87 -2.28 6.00 -13.35
N LEU A 88 -1.91 7.27 -13.20
CA LEU A 88 -1.12 8.01 -14.18
C LEU A 88 0.23 7.34 -14.44
N LEU A 89 0.94 6.92 -13.38
CA LEU A 89 2.22 6.21 -13.51
C LEU A 89 2.07 4.86 -14.23
N ILE A 90 1.01 4.10 -13.90
CA ILE A 90 0.71 2.85 -14.59
C ILE A 90 0.45 3.09 -16.07
N ASP A 91 -0.35 4.11 -16.42
CA ASP A 91 -0.66 4.46 -17.81
C ASP A 91 0.58 4.92 -18.58
N ALA A 92 1.48 5.67 -17.94
CA ALA A 92 2.76 6.07 -18.51
C ALA A 92 3.65 4.85 -18.82
N VAL A 93 3.78 3.92 -17.88
CA VAL A 93 4.53 2.67 -18.06
C VAL A 93 3.92 1.81 -19.16
N GLN A 94 2.60 1.72 -19.24
CA GLN A 94 1.90 1.02 -20.32
C GLN A 94 2.05 1.71 -21.68
N SER A 95 2.21 3.03 -21.72
CA SER A 95 2.40 3.79 -22.96
C SER A 95 3.84 3.76 -23.46
N ALA A 96 4.82 3.50 -22.59
CA ALA A 96 6.24 3.42 -22.92
C ALA A 96 6.56 2.20 -23.82
N LYS A 97 6.53 2.38 -25.15
CA LYS A 97 6.76 1.30 -26.13
C LYS A 97 8.13 0.64 -26.02
N PHE A 98 9.10 1.36 -25.45
CA PHE A 98 10.48 0.96 -25.28
C PHE A 98 10.70 0.05 -24.05
N ILE A 99 9.72 -0.09 -23.15
CA ILE A 99 9.77 -1.02 -22.02
C ILE A 99 9.09 -2.33 -22.44
N THR A 100 9.76 -3.47 -22.22
CA THR A 100 9.18 -4.79 -22.53
C THR A 100 7.94 -5.08 -21.68
N GLN A 101 7.11 -6.03 -22.12
CA GLN A 101 5.95 -6.45 -21.33
C GLN A 101 6.33 -6.97 -19.94
N LYS A 102 7.38 -7.80 -19.85
CA LYS A 102 7.88 -8.35 -18.58
C LYS A 102 8.31 -7.24 -17.62
N LYS A 103 9.08 -6.27 -18.12
CA LYS A 103 9.55 -5.12 -17.33
C LYS A 103 8.40 -4.19 -16.94
N SER A 104 7.45 -3.96 -17.84
CA SER A 104 6.23 -3.20 -17.55
C SER A 104 5.40 -3.86 -16.44
N LYS A 105 5.17 -5.18 -16.51
CA LYS A 105 4.44 -5.94 -15.48
C LYS A 105 5.12 -5.85 -14.12
N SER A 106 6.45 -5.99 -14.07
CA SER A 106 7.22 -5.84 -12.83
C SER A 106 7.11 -4.44 -12.25
N LEU A 107 7.27 -3.40 -13.08
CA LEU A 107 7.18 -2.01 -12.63
C LEU A 107 5.78 -1.65 -12.14
N ILE A 108 4.74 -2.02 -12.89
CA ILE A 108 3.35 -1.86 -12.48
C ILE A 108 3.09 -2.55 -11.13
N SER A 109 3.64 -3.75 -10.90
CA SER A 109 3.48 -4.43 -9.61
C SER A 109 4.12 -3.66 -8.46
N LYS A 110 5.27 -3.01 -8.69
CA LYS A 110 5.93 -2.20 -7.65
C LYS A 110 5.13 -0.93 -7.36
N VAL A 111 4.68 -0.23 -8.41
CA VAL A 111 3.90 1.01 -8.27
C VAL A 111 2.57 0.75 -7.56
N LYS A 112 1.95 -0.40 -7.76
CA LYS A 112 0.73 -0.79 -7.03
C LYS A 112 0.91 -0.93 -5.53
N ASN A 113 2.13 -1.16 -5.03
CA ASN A 113 2.35 -1.32 -3.59
C ASN A 113 2.30 0.02 -2.83
N PHE A 114 2.21 1.16 -3.52
CA PHE A 114 2.01 2.47 -2.89
C PHE A 114 0.54 2.73 -2.48
N VAL A 115 -0.40 1.97 -3.03
CA VAL A 115 -1.84 2.07 -2.70
C VAL A 115 -2.30 0.88 -1.87
N SER A 116 -3.50 0.95 -1.31
CA SER A 116 -4.09 -0.15 -0.53
C SER A 116 -4.28 -1.40 -1.40
N GLU A 117 -4.41 -2.57 -0.77
CA GLU A 117 -4.78 -3.80 -1.47
C GLU A 117 -6.12 -3.67 -2.22
N HIS A 118 -7.04 -2.85 -1.71
CA HIS A 118 -8.35 -2.61 -2.31
C HIS A 118 -8.22 -1.80 -3.60
N GLN A 119 -7.50 -0.68 -3.53
CA GLN A 119 -7.18 0.16 -4.67
C GLN A 119 -6.33 -0.59 -5.71
N ALA A 120 -5.32 -1.36 -5.28
CA ALA A 120 -4.49 -2.18 -6.15
C ALA A 120 -5.31 -3.21 -6.96
N LYS A 121 -6.32 -3.84 -6.34
CA LYS A 121 -7.27 -4.75 -7.01
C LYS A 121 -8.13 -4.00 -8.03
N GLN A 122 -8.59 -2.78 -7.73
CA GLN A 122 -9.34 -1.94 -8.67
C GLN A 122 -8.49 -1.63 -9.93
N LEU A 123 -7.21 -1.28 -9.74
CA LEU A 123 -6.26 -1.01 -10.82
C LEU A 123 -6.01 -2.24 -11.70
N GLN A 124 -5.94 -3.44 -11.11
CA GLN A 124 -5.69 -4.67 -11.85
C GLN A 124 -6.76 -4.96 -12.91
N ARG A 125 -8.04 -4.71 -12.61
CA ARG A 125 -9.14 -4.94 -13.55
C ARG A 125 -9.02 -4.07 -14.80
N GLN A 126 -8.57 -2.83 -14.64
CA GLN A 126 -8.43 -1.88 -15.77
C GLN A 126 -7.21 -2.20 -16.64
N ILE A 127 -6.12 -2.66 -16.03
CA ILE A 127 -4.85 -2.98 -16.72
C ILE A 127 -4.98 -4.16 -17.69
N VAL A 128 -5.72 -5.21 -17.32
CA VAL A 128 -5.85 -6.44 -18.13
C VAL A 128 -6.53 -6.19 -19.47
N ILE A 129 -7.34 -5.13 -19.58
CA ILE A 129 -8.11 -4.82 -20.80
C ILE A 129 -7.23 -4.12 -21.86
N ASN A 130 -6.11 -3.51 -21.46
CA ASN A 130 -5.26 -2.69 -22.34
C ASN A 130 -3.98 -3.42 -22.80
N ASP A 131 -4.12 -4.56 -23.48
CA ASP A 131 -2.96 -5.29 -24.02
C ASP A 131 -2.37 -4.57 -25.26
N ARG A 132 -1.53 -3.56 -25.01
CA ARG A 132 -0.89 -2.73 -26.03
C ARG A 132 0.39 -3.38 -26.58
N VAL A 133 0.68 -3.18 -27.86
CA VAL A 133 1.92 -3.67 -28.50
C VAL A 133 3.16 -3.03 -27.86
N LYS A 134 4.11 -3.85 -27.41
CA LYS A 134 5.36 -3.47 -26.71
C LYS A 134 6.59 -4.06 -27.41
N THR A 135 7.76 -3.46 -27.19
CA THR A 135 9.05 -4.01 -27.66
C THR A 135 9.42 -5.32 -26.94
N MET A 136 10.18 -6.18 -27.62
CA MET A 136 10.73 -7.43 -27.08
C MET A 136 12.18 -7.28 -26.57
N ASN A 137 12.81 -6.12 -26.78
CA ASN A 137 14.21 -5.88 -26.42
C ASN A 137 14.36 -5.55 -24.93
N GLU A 138 15.02 -6.41 -24.15
CA GLU A 138 15.22 -6.22 -22.71
C GLU A 138 16.39 -5.27 -22.34
N SER A 139 17.28 -4.91 -23.28
CA SER A 139 18.47 -4.10 -23.02
C SER A 139 18.22 -2.59 -22.95
N VAL A 140 16.98 -2.14 -23.13
CA VAL A 140 16.66 -0.71 -23.32
C VAL A 140 16.96 0.17 -22.10
N TYR A 141 16.97 -0.36 -20.88
CA TYR A 141 17.30 0.43 -19.68
C TYR A 141 18.73 0.98 -19.71
N TYR A 142 19.66 0.32 -20.40
CA TYR A 142 21.04 0.79 -20.51
C TYR A 142 21.20 1.95 -21.49
N ASN A 143 20.23 2.16 -22.38
CA ASN A 143 20.23 3.29 -23.31
C ASN A 143 19.52 4.52 -22.72
N VAL A 144 18.90 4.42 -21.54
CA VAL A 144 18.27 5.57 -20.88
C VAL A 144 19.35 6.53 -20.36
N ASP A 145 20.48 5.99 -19.89
CA ASP A 145 21.64 6.79 -19.46
C ASP A 145 22.36 7.48 -20.65
N ASP A 146 22.16 6.98 -21.87
CA ASP A 146 22.69 7.59 -23.11
C ASP A 146 21.79 8.72 -23.65
N ILE A 147 20.63 8.97 -23.04
CA ILE A 147 19.77 10.12 -23.34
C ILE A 147 20.04 11.21 -22.30
N HIS A 148 21.22 11.82 -22.41
CA HIS A 148 21.56 13.12 -21.82
C HIS A 148 22.15 14.03 -22.89
#